data_AF-A0A518CK00-F1
#
_entry.id   AF-A0A518CK00-F1
#
_cell.length_a   1.000
_cell.length_b   1.000
_cell.length_c   1.000
_cell.angle_alpha   90.00
_cell.angle_beta   90.00
_cell.angle_gamma   90.00
#
_symmetry.space_group_name_H-M   'P 1'
#
loop_
_entity.id
_entity.type
_entity.pdbx_description
1 polymer ?
#
loop_
_entity_poly.entity_id
_entity_poly.type
_entity_poly.pdbx_seq_one_letter_code
_entity_poly.pdbx_strand_id
1 'polypeptide(L)' 'MLGLVADFMETAEAEEVDFIKEIRLRTWARQNYQSPGDRGNNLHPVVLDEMQKMDSESE' A
#
# COMPACT_ATOMS: atom_id res chain seq x y z
N MET A 1 -13.04 -25.32 -33.08
CA MET A 1 -11.91 -24.49 -32.60
C MET A 1 -12.49 -23.14 -32.21
N LEU A 2 -12.82 -22.94 -30.93
CA LEU A 2 -13.17 -21.66 -30.28
C LEU A 2 -13.49 -21.99 -28.80
N GLY A 3 -12.56 -21.65 -27.92
CA GLY A 3 -12.66 -21.83 -26.46
C GLY A 3 -11.48 -21.19 -25.74
N LEU A 4 -10.86 -20.20 -26.39
CA LEU A 4 -9.80 -19.36 -25.83
C LEU A 4 -10.49 -18.30 -24.95
N VAL A 5 -9.91 -18.04 -23.77
CA VAL A 5 -10.06 -16.86 -22.88
C VAL A 5 -11.00 -16.89 -21.66
N ALA A 6 -11.78 -17.94 -21.40
CA ALA A 6 -12.71 -17.89 -20.25
C ALA A 6 -12.08 -18.06 -18.86
N ASP A 7 -10.80 -18.45 -18.75
CA ASP A 7 -10.14 -18.75 -17.47
C ASP A 7 -9.20 -17.63 -16.94
N PHE A 8 -9.04 -16.50 -17.64
CA PHE A 8 -8.08 -15.45 -17.21
C PHE A 8 -8.73 -14.19 -16.61
N MET A 9 -10.04 -14.16 -16.44
CA MET A 9 -10.73 -13.10 -15.71
C MET A 9 -11.45 -13.65 -14.48
N GLU A 10 -10.77 -14.53 -13.74
CA GLU A 10 -11.17 -14.88 -12.38
C GLU A 10 -10.83 -13.69 -11.48
N THR A 11 -11.80 -12.79 -11.41
CA THR A 11 -12.08 -11.88 -10.29
C THR A 11 -10.86 -11.18 -9.70
N ALA A 12 -10.39 -10.13 -10.39
CA ALA A 12 -9.94 -8.97 -9.65
C ALA A 12 -11.17 -8.40 -8.93
N GLU A 13 -11.49 -8.96 -7.75
CA GLU A 13 -12.25 -8.22 -6.73
C GLU A 13 -11.47 -6.92 -6.56
N ALA A 14 -11.98 -5.86 -7.18
CA ALA A 14 -11.52 -4.52 -6.88
C ALA A 14 -11.95 -4.28 -5.43
N GLU A 15 -11.09 -4.67 -4.48
CA GLU A 15 -11.20 -4.27 -3.08
C GLU A 15 -11.50 -2.77 -3.11
N GLU A 16 -12.70 -2.42 -2.66
CA GLU A 16 -13.17 -1.04 -2.68
C GLU A 16 -12.15 -0.20 -1.92
N VAL A 17 -11.40 0.61 -2.66
CA VAL A 17 -10.30 1.40 -2.10
C VAL A 17 -10.89 2.42 -1.14
N ASP A 18 -10.74 2.18 0.16
CA ASP A 18 -11.14 3.13 1.19
C ASP A 18 -10.11 4.27 1.25
N PHE A 19 -10.35 5.29 0.42
CA PHE A 19 -9.51 6.48 0.35
C PHE A 19 -9.40 7.22 1.68
N ILE A 20 -10.43 7.21 2.53
CA ILE A 20 -10.39 7.89 3.83
C ILE A 20 -9.41 7.15 4.75
N LYS A 21 -9.48 5.82 4.78
CA LYS A 21 -8.53 5.00 5.54
C LYS A 21 -7.11 5.18 5.02
N GLU A 22 -6.90 5.18 3.71
CA GLU A 22 -5.58 5.40 3.13
C GLU A 22 -5.01 6.78 3.51
N ILE A 23 -5.78 7.87 3.35
CA ILE A 23 -5.35 9.23 3.74
C ILE A 23 -4.97 9.29 5.21
N ARG A 24 -5.75 8.65 6.10
CA ARG A 24 -5.46 8.58 7.53
C ARG A 24 -4.16 7.84 7.81
N LEU A 25 -3.95 6.69 7.17
CA LEU A 25 -2.73 5.90 7.32
C LEU A 25 -1.49 6.64 6.82
N ARG A 26 -1.56 7.29 5.65
CA ARG A 26 -0.46 8.11 5.12
C ARG A 26 -0.15 9.30 6.04
N THR A 27 -1.18 9.97 6.55
CA THR A 27 -1.01 11.05 7.53
C THR A 27 -0.32 10.56 8.80
N TRP A 28 -0.75 9.41 9.33
CA TRP A 28 -0.13 8.80 10.50
C TRP A 28 1.34 8.44 10.24
N ALA A 29 1.65 7.89 9.06
CA ALA A 29 3.02 7.55 8.67
C ALA A 29 3.94 8.76 8.69
N ARG A 30 3.51 9.90 8.13
CA ARG A 30 4.29 11.16 8.17
C ARG A 30 4.50 11.69 9.58
N GLN A 31 3.53 11.51 10.48
CA GLN A 31 3.64 11.96 11.88
C GLN A 31 4.47 11.03 12.76
N ASN A 32 4.55 9.74 12.42
CA ASN A 32 5.18 8.69 13.22
C ASN A 32 6.31 8.00 12.46
N TYR A 33 6.99 8.76 11.59
CA TYR A 33 8.05 8.24 10.74
C TYR A 33 9.11 7.50 11.57
N GLN A 34 9.49 6.33 11.09
CA GLN A 34 10.58 5.52 11.62
C GLN A 34 11.59 5.26 10.51
N SER A 35 12.87 5.30 10.87
CA SER A 35 13.95 4.96 9.94
C SER A 35 13.81 3.49 9.49
N PRO A 36 14.36 3.09 8.33
CA PRO A 36 14.25 1.72 7.84
C PRO A 36 14.65 0.64 8.84
N GLY A 37 15.60 0.92 9.75
CA GLY A 37 16.07 -0.02 10.77
C GLY A 37 15.14 -0.18 11.98
N ASP A 38 14.25 0.79 12.22
CA ASP A 38 13.39 0.84 13.41
C ASP A 38 11.94 0.43 13.13
N ARG A 39 11.58 0.21 11.85
CA ARG A 39 10.21 -0.15 11.44
C ARG A 39 9.81 -1.53 11.93
N GLY A 40 8.70 -1.60 12.66
CA GLY A 40 8.11 -2.87 13.06
C GLY A 40 7.46 -3.64 11.90
N ASN A 41 7.47 -4.97 11.96
CA ASN A 41 6.88 -5.84 10.93
C ASN A 41 5.34 -5.79 10.84
N ASN A 42 4.68 -5.13 11.80
CA ASN A 42 3.21 -5.05 11.89
C ASN A 42 2.65 -3.74 11.30
N LEU A 43 3.48 -2.93 10.65
CA LEU A 43 3.01 -1.72 9.99
C LEU A 43 2.14 -2.05 8.78
N HIS A 44 1.09 -1.25 8.58
CA HIS A 44 0.22 -1.39 7.42
C HIS A 44 1.02 -1.11 6.12
N PRO A 45 0.76 -1.80 4.99
CA PRO A 45 1.49 -1.58 3.74
C PRO A 45 1.50 -0.12 3.26
N VAL A 46 0.36 0.58 3.33
CA VAL A 46 0.25 2.03 3.06
C VAL A 46 1.21 2.87 3.90
N VAL A 47 1.38 2.52 5.17
CA VAL A 47 2.29 3.23 6.09
C VAL A 47 3.74 3.00 5.66
N LEU A 48 4.10 1.75 5.33
CA LEU A 48 5.44 1.40 4.85
C LEU A 48 5.76 2.11 3.53
N ASP A 49 4.83 2.11 2.57
CA ASP A 49 4.97 2.83 1.29
C ASP A 49 5.19 4.33 1.50
N GLU A 50 4.43 4.95 2.40
CA GLU A 50 4.59 6.38 2.68
C GLU A 50 5.93 6.69 3.36
N MET A 51 6.37 5.88 4.34
CA MET A 51 7.67 6.07 4.97
C MET A 51 8.83 5.87 3.99
N GLN A 52 8.70 4.93 3.03
CA GLN A 52 9.67 4.76 1.94
C GLN A 52 9.73 5.96 1.01
N LYS A 53 8.59 6.60 0.71
CA LYS A 53 8.57 7.86 -0.04
C LYS A 53 9.30 8.98 0.71
N MET A 54 9.08 9.08 2.01
CA MET A 54 9.77 10.07 2.85
C MET A 54 11.29 9.84 2.92
N ASP A 55 11.73 8.58 2.90
CA ASP A 55 13.16 8.22 2.81
C ASP A 55 13.76 8.87 1.56
N SER A 56 13.15 8.65 0.39
CA SER A 56 13.60 9.18 -0.90
C SER A 56 13.45 10.71 -1.04
N GLU A 57 12.54 11.34 -0.28
CA GLU A 57 12.40 12.81 -0.22
C GLU A 57 13.53 13.47 0.60
N SER A 58 14.17 12.72 1.50
CA SER A 58 15.17 13.23 2.45
C SER A 58 16.62 12.96 2.01
N GLU A 59 16.81 12.27 0.88
CA GLU A 59 18.09 12.12 0.17
C GLU A 59 18.39 13.33 -0.73
#